data_AF-A0A559IEF2-F1
#
_entry.id   AF-A0A559IEF2-F1
#
_cell.length_a   1.000
_cell.length_b   1.000
_cell.length_c   1.000
_cell.angle_alpha   90.00
_cell.angle_beta   90.00
_cell.angle_gamma   90.00
#
_symmetry.space_group_name_H-M   'P 1'
#
loop_
_entity.id
_entity.type
_entity.pdbx_description
1 polymer ?
#
loop_
_entity_poly.entity_id
_entity_poly.type
_entity_poly.pdbx_seq_one_letter_code
_entity_poly.pdbx_strand_id
1 'polypeptide(L)'
;MAGQLERTMWGFDHYIKDAVLKRQFQELYAKVVEENKNNVVAFIPVTKVDVDKMDISERKIFEDYEIRSGTRKDGDEDEFDTEAEYITHLKEKKEEEFKDWKVVEKTDEAFNTIYVLLDADGDEYSWNYSQGESMQDLEDLKQEWIDEQPEFEDLELECHEIYWNTVWRFNNDLDREVADKVGLGYLEMNESGDEYLFLLGCGMDLTPKIVAYQALAHGYIDESYLHYFKSKTSYTKDVMGKNVWNEVVEKLGIKRFFRE
;
A
#
# COMPACT_ATOMS: atom_id res chain seq x y z
N MET A 1 -5.11 -22.99 16.78
CA MET A 1 -5.25 -24.42 17.17
C MET A 1 -6.61 -25.05 16.97
N ALA A 2 -7.78 -24.48 17.32
CA ALA A 2 -9.05 -25.24 17.23
C ALA A 2 -9.31 -25.84 15.84
N GLY A 3 -9.18 -25.08 14.74
CA GLY A 3 -9.36 -25.62 13.39
C GLY A 3 -8.22 -26.50 12.84
N GLN A 4 -7.00 -26.42 13.40
CA GLN A 4 -5.88 -27.29 13.02
C GLN A 4 -5.90 -28.59 13.85
N LEU A 5 -6.21 -28.51 15.14
CA LEU A 5 -6.45 -29.66 16.00
C LEU A 5 -7.75 -30.38 15.60
N GLU A 6 -8.81 -29.68 15.19
CA GLU A 6 -10.02 -30.32 14.66
C GLU A 6 -9.73 -31.04 13.33
N ARG A 7 -8.93 -30.45 12.43
CA ARG A 7 -8.48 -31.14 11.20
C ARG A 7 -7.58 -32.33 11.51
N THR A 8 -6.66 -32.18 12.47
CA THR A 8 -5.80 -33.27 12.97
C THR A 8 -6.65 -34.37 13.59
N MET A 9 -7.66 -34.00 14.39
CA MET A 9 -8.62 -34.91 14.98
C MET A 9 -9.45 -35.62 13.93
N TRP A 10 -9.93 -34.93 12.90
CA TRP A 10 -10.68 -35.54 11.81
C TRP A 10 -9.84 -36.58 11.07
N GLY A 11 -8.57 -36.28 10.81
CA GLY A 11 -7.60 -37.26 10.31
C GLY A 11 -7.41 -38.44 11.27
N PHE A 12 -7.14 -38.18 12.55
CA PHE A 12 -6.99 -39.21 13.57
C PHE A 12 -8.22 -40.13 13.66
N ASP A 13 -9.43 -39.55 13.61
CA ASP A 13 -10.70 -40.26 13.71
C ASP A 13 -10.93 -41.21 12.52
N HIS A 14 -10.37 -40.86 11.35
CA HIS A 14 -10.43 -41.64 10.11
C HIS A 14 -9.35 -42.73 10.01
N TYR A 15 -8.14 -42.45 10.48
CA TYR A 15 -6.98 -43.33 10.30
C TYR A 15 -6.76 -44.32 11.45
N ILE A 16 -7.23 -44.02 12.67
CA ILE A 16 -7.10 -44.91 13.82
C ILE A 16 -8.35 -45.78 13.96
N LYS A 17 -8.19 -47.07 13.68
CA LYS A 17 -9.24 -48.08 13.88
C LYS A 17 -9.30 -48.63 15.31
N ASP A 18 -8.29 -48.37 16.13
CA ASP A 18 -8.24 -48.81 17.52
C ASP A 18 -9.14 -47.91 18.40
N ALA A 19 -10.19 -48.51 18.96
CA ALA A 19 -11.18 -47.80 19.78
C ALA A 19 -10.60 -47.27 21.11
N VAL A 20 -9.62 -47.96 21.70
CA VAL A 20 -8.98 -47.54 22.95
C VAL A 20 -8.09 -46.33 22.70
N LEU A 21 -7.27 -46.39 21.65
CA LEU A 21 -6.38 -45.30 21.25
C LEU A 21 -7.18 -44.04 20.86
N LYS A 22 -8.28 -44.22 20.10
CA LYS A 22 -9.20 -43.15 19.71
C LYS A 22 -9.80 -42.46 20.94
N ARG A 23 -10.27 -43.22 21.92
CA ARG A 23 -10.81 -42.67 23.17
C ARG A 23 -9.75 -41.90 23.97
N GLN A 24 -8.55 -42.46 24.12
CA GLN A 24 -7.45 -41.78 24.83
C GLN A 24 -7.08 -40.45 24.16
N PHE A 25 -7.07 -40.42 22.83
CA PHE A 25 -6.77 -39.20 22.08
C PHE A 25 -7.88 -38.15 22.23
N GLN A 26 -9.15 -38.55 22.22
CA GLN A 26 -10.29 -37.66 22.49
C GLN A 26 -10.24 -37.08 23.91
N GLU A 27 -9.90 -37.90 24.92
CA GLU A 27 -9.71 -37.44 26.30
C GLU A 27 -8.55 -36.44 26.42
N LEU A 28 -7.42 -36.69 25.75
CA LEU A 28 -6.28 -35.77 25.69
C LEU A 28 -6.65 -34.47 24.99
N TYR A 29 -7.34 -34.54 23.85
CA TYR A 29 -7.83 -33.37 23.13
C TYR A 29 -8.72 -32.50 24.02
N ALA A 30 -9.70 -33.10 24.71
CA ALA A 30 -10.59 -32.36 25.59
C ALA A 30 -9.82 -31.62 26.69
N LYS A 31 -8.80 -32.26 27.29
CA LYS A 31 -7.92 -31.61 28.28
C LYS A 31 -7.13 -30.46 27.67
N VAL A 32 -6.53 -30.65 26.48
CA VAL A 32 -5.77 -29.60 25.80
C VAL A 32 -6.66 -28.40 25.46
N VAL A 33 -7.89 -28.64 24.99
CA VAL A 33 -8.87 -27.58 24.71
C VAL A 33 -9.25 -26.84 25.98
N GLU A 34 -9.51 -27.56 27.07
CA GLU A 34 -9.90 -26.98 28.35
C GLU A 34 -8.77 -26.13 28.96
N GLU A 35 -7.53 -26.66 29.00
CA GLU A 35 -6.35 -25.94 29.48
C GLU A 35 -6.07 -24.68 28.64
N ASN A 36 -6.30 -24.75 27.33
CA ASN A 36 -6.06 -23.63 26.43
C ASN A 36 -7.26 -22.71 26.24
N LYS A 37 -8.42 -22.95 26.85
CA LYS A 37 -9.67 -22.23 26.53
C LYS A 37 -9.58 -20.70 26.61
N ASN A 38 -8.68 -20.19 27.45
CA ASN A 38 -8.42 -18.76 27.66
C ASN A 38 -7.14 -18.25 26.98
N ASN A 39 -6.37 -19.13 26.32
CA ASN A 39 -5.12 -18.79 25.66
C ASN A 39 -5.38 -18.38 24.21
N VAL A 40 -5.55 -17.09 23.95
CA VAL A 40 -5.81 -16.57 22.60
C VAL A 40 -4.78 -17.03 21.57
N VAL A 41 -3.50 -17.05 21.96
CA VAL A 41 -2.37 -17.43 21.08
C VAL A 41 -2.50 -18.87 20.64
N ALA A 42 -2.97 -19.77 21.52
CA ALA A 42 -3.24 -21.14 21.13
C ALA A 42 -4.23 -21.21 19.97
N PHE A 43 -5.21 -20.30 19.86
CA PHE A 43 -6.24 -20.39 18.83
C PHE A 43 -5.85 -19.83 17.47
N ILE A 44 -4.90 -18.90 17.40
CA ILE A 44 -4.44 -18.29 16.14
C ILE A 44 -3.88 -19.38 15.20
N PRO A 45 -4.35 -19.46 13.95
CA PRO A 45 -3.69 -20.27 12.91
C PRO A 45 -2.33 -19.67 12.57
N VAL A 46 -1.27 -20.47 12.73
CA VAL A 46 0.10 -20.08 12.37
C VAL A 46 0.70 -21.06 11.37
N THR A 47 1.58 -20.55 10.53
CA THR A 47 2.44 -21.34 9.64
C THR A 47 3.78 -20.63 9.47
N LYS A 48 4.75 -21.31 8.88
CA LYS A 48 5.93 -20.66 8.35
C LYS A 48 5.58 -20.03 7.01
N VAL A 49 5.74 -18.73 6.89
CA VAL A 49 5.51 -18.01 5.63
C VAL A 49 6.82 -17.95 4.87
N ASP A 50 6.81 -18.31 3.59
CA ASP A 50 7.96 -18.03 2.73
C ASP A 50 7.94 -16.53 2.42
N VAL A 51 8.92 -15.84 2.99
CA VAL A 51 9.09 -14.40 2.84
C VAL A 51 10.31 -14.15 1.99
N ASP A 52 10.09 -13.59 0.82
CA ASP A 52 11.15 -12.99 0.03
C ASP A 52 11.22 -11.49 0.37
N LYS A 53 12.42 -10.99 0.62
CA LYS A 53 12.67 -9.59 1.02
C LYS A 53 13.72 -9.00 0.11
N MET A 54 13.45 -7.80 -0.37
CA MET A 54 14.37 -7.07 -1.22
C MET A 54 14.58 -5.67 -0.66
N ASP A 55 15.85 -5.25 -0.63
CA ASP A 55 16.23 -3.84 -0.45
C ASP A 55 16.28 -3.21 -1.84
N ILE A 56 15.56 -2.11 -2.01
CA ILE A 56 15.43 -1.40 -3.29
C ILE A 56 16.12 -0.02 -3.25
N SER A 57 16.96 0.25 -2.25
CA SER A 57 17.62 1.55 -2.08
C SER A 57 18.51 1.99 -3.24
N GLU A 58 19.07 1.04 -4.00
CA GLU A 58 19.87 1.31 -5.20
C GLU A 58 19.05 1.25 -6.50
N ARG A 59 17.76 0.91 -6.41
CA ARG A 59 16.86 0.79 -7.56
C ARG A 59 16.12 2.10 -7.81
N LYS A 60 15.73 2.32 -9.06
CA LYS A 60 15.02 3.52 -9.50
C LYS A 60 13.59 3.19 -9.95
N ILE A 61 12.67 4.04 -9.53
CA ILE A 61 11.29 4.05 -10.02
C ILE A 61 11.30 4.26 -11.54
N PHE A 62 10.41 3.57 -12.25
CA PHE A 62 10.24 3.50 -13.71
C PHE A 62 11.34 2.75 -14.47
N GLU A 63 12.59 2.76 -14.01
CA GLU A 63 13.66 1.96 -14.63
C GLU A 63 13.61 0.50 -14.14
N ASP A 64 13.64 0.29 -12.82
CA ASP A 64 13.74 -1.03 -12.21
C ASP A 64 12.39 -1.59 -11.76
N TYR A 65 11.47 -0.71 -11.34
CA TYR A 65 10.16 -1.08 -10.80
C TYR A 65 9.13 0.03 -10.96
N GLU A 66 7.86 -0.34 -10.83
CA GLU A 66 6.73 0.60 -10.87
C GLU A 66 5.79 0.37 -9.68
N ILE A 67 5.41 1.45 -9.01
CA ILE A 67 4.43 1.41 -7.93
C ILE A 67 3.03 1.32 -8.52
N ARG A 68 2.20 0.44 -7.95
CA ARG A 68 0.83 0.17 -8.38
C ARG A 68 -0.19 0.27 -7.25
N SER A 69 0.12 0.98 -6.16
CA SER A 69 -0.61 0.97 -4.89
C SER A 69 -2.01 1.63 -4.91
N GLY A 70 -2.83 1.30 -5.91
CA GLY A 70 -4.21 1.73 -6.06
C GLY A 70 -4.45 2.57 -7.30
N THR A 71 -5.72 2.59 -7.70
CA THR A 71 -6.20 3.34 -8.85
C THR A 71 -6.18 4.84 -8.52
N ARG A 72 -5.30 5.61 -9.17
CA ARG A 72 -5.34 7.08 -9.07
C ARG A 72 -6.61 7.57 -9.75
N LYS A 73 -7.28 8.54 -9.15
CA LYS A 73 -8.44 9.18 -9.76
C LYS A 73 -8.13 10.62 -10.05
N ASP A 74 -8.52 11.07 -11.23
CA ASP A 74 -8.55 12.49 -11.55
C ASP A 74 -10.02 12.94 -11.52
N GLY A 75 -10.40 13.57 -10.40
CA GLY A 75 -11.79 13.86 -10.10
C GLY A 75 -12.67 12.60 -10.07
N ASP A 76 -13.81 12.65 -10.78
CA ASP A 76 -14.82 11.58 -10.79
C ASP A 76 -14.77 10.66 -12.05
N GLU A 77 -13.91 10.94 -13.04
CA GLU A 77 -14.06 10.37 -14.39
C GLU A 77 -12.95 9.38 -14.80
N ASP A 78 -11.68 9.65 -14.47
CA ASP A 78 -10.56 8.82 -14.91
C ASP A 78 -9.91 8.03 -13.76
N GLU A 79 -9.56 6.78 -14.04
CA GLU A 79 -8.97 5.80 -13.12
C GLU A 79 -7.67 5.24 -13.75
N PHE A 80 -6.53 5.39 -13.07
CA PHE A 80 -5.20 4.98 -13.57
C PHE A 80 -4.60 3.88 -12.72
N ASP A 81 -4.19 2.79 -13.37
CA ASP A 81 -3.66 1.60 -12.69
C ASP A 81 -2.17 1.73 -12.32
N THR A 82 -1.47 2.69 -12.94
CA THR A 82 -0.04 2.94 -12.73
C THR A 82 0.29 4.42 -12.53
N GLU A 83 1.38 4.69 -11.79
CA GLU A 83 1.88 6.06 -11.63
C GLU A 83 2.36 6.65 -12.97
N ALA A 84 2.93 5.84 -13.86
CA ALA A 84 3.40 6.33 -15.15
C ALA A 84 2.25 6.80 -16.06
N GLU A 85 1.13 6.07 -16.10
CA GLU A 85 -0.07 6.47 -16.82
C GLU A 85 -0.63 7.78 -16.26
N TYR A 86 -0.68 7.90 -14.93
CA TYR A 86 -1.17 9.10 -14.27
C TYR A 86 -0.30 10.34 -14.57
N ILE A 87 1.03 10.21 -14.46
CA ILE A 87 1.97 11.29 -14.80
C ILE A 87 1.85 11.68 -16.28
N THR A 88 1.64 10.70 -17.17
CA THR A 88 1.47 10.97 -18.60
C THR A 88 0.19 11.78 -18.85
N HIS A 89 -0.90 11.38 -18.22
CA HIS A 89 -2.18 12.09 -18.30
C HIS A 89 -2.08 13.54 -17.79
N LEU A 90 -1.40 13.77 -16.66
CA LEU A 90 -1.17 15.13 -16.15
C LEU A 90 -0.36 15.99 -17.13
N LYS A 91 0.66 15.40 -17.77
CA LYS A 91 1.45 16.10 -18.80
C LYS A 91 0.60 16.46 -20.02
N GLU A 92 -0.32 15.58 -20.43
CA GLU A 92 -1.24 15.84 -21.54
C GLU A 92 -2.25 16.96 -21.18
N LYS A 93 -2.88 16.88 -19.99
CA LYS A 93 -3.76 17.94 -19.48
C LYS A 93 -3.06 19.29 -19.37
N LYS A 94 -1.82 19.30 -18.88
CA LYS A 94 -0.98 20.50 -18.79
C LYS A 94 -0.75 21.12 -20.17
N GLU A 95 -0.43 20.32 -21.19
CA GLU A 95 -0.25 20.87 -22.55
C GLU A 95 -1.57 21.37 -23.15
N GLU A 96 -2.71 20.77 -22.80
CA GLU A 96 -4.05 21.23 -23.20
C GLU A 96 -4.42 22.57 -22.53
N GLU A 97 -4.16 22.72 -21.23
CA GLU A 97 -4.46 23.93 -20.44
C GLU A 97 -3.63 25.13 -20.92
N PHE A 98 -2.35 24.90 -21.21
CA PHE A 98 -1.41 25.95 -21.63
C PHE A 98 -1.31 26.11 -23.16
N LYS A 99 -2.16 25.45 -23.96
CA LYS A 99 -2.04 25.42 -25.43
C LYS A 99 -2.11 26.79 -26.10
N ASP A 100 -2.88 27.70 -25.50
CA ASP A 100 -3.14 29.05 -26.04
C ASP A 100 -2.22 30.11 -25.43
N TRP A 101 -1.45 29.73 -24.40
CA TRP A 101 -0.42 30.59 -23.80
C TRP A 101 0.74 30.79 -24.78
N LYS A 102 1.27 32.00 -24.83
CA LYS A 102 2.35 32.32 -25.77
C LYS A 102 3.19 33.50 -25.32
N VAL A 103 4.46 33.44 -25.69
CA VAL A 103 5.39 34.55 -25.56
C VAL A 103 5.35 35.39 -26.83
N VAL A 104 5.07 36.69 -26.70
CA VAL A 104 5.07 37.64 -27.81
C VAL A 104 6.11 38.74 -27.63
N GLU A 105 6.71 39.18 -28.72
CA GLU A 105 7.61 40.34 -28.72
C GLU A 105 6.79 41.64 -28.75
N LYS A 106 7.10 42.57 -27.84
CA LYS A 106 6.52 43.90 -27.76
C LYS A 106 7.62 44.96 -27.60
N THR A 107 7.27 46.21 -27.88
CA THR A 107 8.13 47.37 -27.64
C THR A 107 7.56 48.18 -26.48
N ASP A 108 8.38 48.44 -25.46
CA ASP A 108 7.98 49.25 -24.31
C ASP A 108 7.93 50.76 -24.64
N GLU A 109 7.48 51.59 -23.68
CA GLU A 109 7.43 53.05 -23.83
C GLU A 109 8.81 53.70 -24.04
N ALA A 110 9.88 53.01 -23.69
CA ALA A 110 11.27 53.42 -23.83
C ALA A 110 11.95 52.90 -25.11
N PHE A 111 11.19 52.26 -26.01
CA PHE A 111 11.66 51.65 -27.25
C PHE A 111 12.58 50.42 -27.07
N ASN A 112 12.53 49.75 -25.92
CA ASN A 112 13.20 48.47 -25.71
C ASN A 112 12.31 47.33 -26.19
N THR A 113 12.94 46.29 -26.73
CA THR A 113 12.28 45.00 -26.98
C THR A 113 12.05 44.28 -25.66
N ILE A 114 10.81 43.89 -25.40
CA ILE A 114 10.39 43.05 -24.28
C ILE A 114 9.64 41.83 -24.81
N TYR A 115 9.65 40.75 -24.04
CA TYR A 115 8.93 39.52 -24.31
C TYR A 115 7.85 39.38 -23.24
N VAL A 116 6.59 39.34 -23.67
CA VAL A 116 5.43 39.30 -22.79
C VAL A 116 4.80 37.94 -22.89
N LEU A 117 4.63 37.28 -21.74
CA LEU A 117 3.86 36.06 -21.63
C LEU A 117 2.37 36.44 -21.59
N LEU A 118 1.61 35.93 -22.55
CA LEU A 118 0.17 36.08 -22.60
C LEU A 118 -0.51 34.80 -22.15
N ASP A 119 -1.56 34.92 -21.35
CA ASP A 119 -2.44 33.82 -20.98
C ASP A 119 -3.40 33.45 -22.14
N ALA A 120 -4.30 32.50 -21.89
CA ALA A 120 -5.27 32.01 -22.86
C ALA A 120 -6.26 33.09 -23.34
N ASP A 121 -6.59 34.07 -22.50
CA ASP A 121 -7.48 35.19 -22.84
C ASP A 121 -6.73 36.32 -23.58
N GLY A 122 -5.40 36.24 -23.63
CA GLY A 122 -4.52 37.22 -24.24
C GLY A 122 -4.14 38.36 -23.31
N ASP A 123 -4.39 38.22 -22.02
CA ASP A 123 -3.99 39.15 -20.99
C ASP A 123 -2.50 38.96 -20.63
N GLU A 124 -1.84 40.04 -20.22
CA GLU A 124 -0.41 40.03 -19.90
C GLU A 124 -0.17 39.41 -18.52
N TYR A 125 0.56 38.30 -18.47
CA TYR A 125 0.92 37.63 -17.23
C TYR A 125 2.28 38.10 -16.69
N SER A 126 3.32 38.04 -17.51
CA SER A 126 4.68 38.47 -17.15
C SER A 126 5.41 39.15 -18.32
N TRP A 127 6.51 39.84 -18.00
CA TRP A 127 7.28 40.67 -18.92
C TRP A 127 8.77 40.55 -18.61
N ASN A 128 9.57 40.15 -19.61
CA ASN A 128 11.01 40.00 -19.48
C ASN A 128 11.77 40.66 -20.64
N TYR A 129 13.06 40.93 -20.45
CA TYR A 129 13.92 41.51 -21.48
C TYR A 129 14.54 40.44 -22.40
N SER A 130 14.36 39.16 -22.08
CA SER A 130 14.79 38.05 -22.93
C SER A 130 13.65 37.06 -23.18
N GLN A 131 13.61 36.52 -24.40
CA GLN A 131 12.65 35.48 -24.76
C GLN A 131 12.84 34.23 -23.91
N GLY A 132 14.09 33.91 -23.55
CA GLY A 132 14.43 32.76 -22.74
C GLY A 132 13.81 32.83 -21.34
N GLU A 133 13.85 34.00 -20.70
CA GLU A 133 13.21 34.21 -19.39
C GLU A 133 11.68 34.07 -19.48
N SER A 134 11.01 34.67 -20.47
CA SER A 134 9.55 34.49 -20.62
C SER A 134 9.13 33.06 -20.96
N MET A 135 9.99 32.31 -21.67
CA MET A 135 9.76 30.88 -21.90
C MET A 135 9.98 30.05 -20.64
N GLN A 136 10.96 30.42 -19.81
CA GLN A 136 11.18 29.80 -18.51
C GLN A 136 9.99 30.07 -17.58
N ASP A 137 9.47 31.30 -17.53
CA ASP A 137 8.26 31.63 -16.77
C ASP A 137 7.07 30.73 -17.16
N LEU A 138 6.90 30.46 -18.46
CA LEU A 138 5.84 29.57 -18.94
C LEU A 138 6.07 28.11 -18.50
N GLU A 139 7.31 27.62 -18.55
CA GLU A 139 7.62 26.27 -18.08
C GLU A 139 7.51 26.13 -16.55
N ASP A 140 7.86 27.18 -15.81
CA ASP A 140 7.71 27.24 -14.36
C ASP A 140 6.22 27.21 -13.98
N LEU A 141 5.36 27.98 -14.66
CA LEU A 141 3.90 27.93 -14.45
C LEU A 141 3.28 26.57 -14.79
N LYS A 142 3.75 25.96 -15.87
CA LYS A 142 3.36 24.60 -16.26
C LYS A 142 3.71 23.59 -15.17
N GLN A 143 4.85 23.75 -14.51
CA GLN A 143 5.26 22.89 -13.40
C GLN A 143 4.46 23.20 -12.13
N GLU A 144 4.31 24.48 -11.77
CA GLU A 144 3.46 24.91 -10.64
C GLU A 144 2.04 24.37 -10.77
N TRP A 145 1.45 24.41 -11.98
CA TRP A 145 0.12 23.84 -12.21
C TRP A 145 0.06 22.33 -11.95
N ILE A 146 1.09 21.57 -12.33
CA ILE A 146 1.18 20.13 -12.00
C ILE A 146 1.26 19.96 -10.49
N ASP A 147 2.13 20.73 -9.83
CA ASP A 147 2.39 20.63 -8.40
C ASP A 147 1.16 21.03 -7.55
N GLU A 148 0.33 21.94 -8.06
CA GLU A 148 -0.93 22.38 -7.44
C GLU A 148 -2.10 21.40 -7.66
N GLN A 149 -1.95 20.36 -8.48
CA GLN A 149 -3.02 19.36 -8.61
C GLN A 149 -3.21 18.64 -7.26
N PRO A 150 -4.44 18.58 -6.71
CA PRO A 150 -4.72 17.99 -5.40
C PRO A 150 -4.16 16.58 -5.22
N GLU A 151 -4.05 15.84 -6.31
CA GLU A 151 -3.58 14.46 -6.38
C GLU A 151 -2.05 14.34 -6.62
N PHE A 152 -1.38 15.44 -6.98
CA PHE A 152 0.09 15.54 -7.11
C PHE A 152 0.74 15.97 -5.78
N GLU A 153 0.03 16.71 -4.94
CA GLU A 153 0.43 16.94 -3.54
C GLU A 153 0.67 15.59 -2.83
N ASP A 154 -0.08 14.53 -3.19
CA ASP A 154 0.09 13.15 -2.72
C ASP A 154 1.29 12.39 -3.34
N LEU A 155 1.92 12.90 -4.41
CA LEU A 155 3.15 12.35 -5.00
C LEU A 155 4.40 12.92 -4.33
N GLU A 156 4.37 14.20 -3.90
CA GLU A 156 5.46 14.83 -3.14
C GLU A 156 5.36 14.61 -1.63
N LEU A 157 4.15 14.40 -1.09
CA LEU A 157 3.97 14.03 0.31
C LEU A 157 4.59 12.65 0.57
N GLU A 158 5.30 12.57 1.70
CA GLU A 158 5.96 11.41 2.34
C GLU A 158 5.12 10.11 2.45
N CYS A 159 3.91 10.08 1.90
CA CYS A 159 2.95 8.99 1.87
C CYS A 159 3.42 7.75 1.07
N HIS A 160 4.35 7.91 0.11
CA HIS A 160 4.96 6.81 -0.66
C HIS A 160 6.39 6.48 -0.24
N GLU A 161 6.85 6.96 0.91
CA GLU A 161 8.15 6.50 1.42
C GLU A 161 8.05 4.98 1.69
N ILE A 162 8.77 4.21 0.88
CA ILE A 162 8.89 2.78 1.05
C ILE A 162 9.68 2.56 2.33
N TYR A 163 9.00 2.15 3.40
CA TYR A 163 9.61 2.04 4.72
C TYR A 163 10.90 1.21 4.68
N TRP A 164 12.02 1.85 5.01
CA TRP A 164 13.36 1.28 4.99
C TRP A 164 13.81 0.71 3.62
N ASN A 165 13.25 1.21 2.52
CA ASN A 165 13.49 0.67 1.17
C ASN A 165 13.31 -0.85 1.10
N THR A 166 12.47 -1.41 1.96
CA THR A 166 12.30 -2.86 2.08
C THR A 166 10.94 -3.25 1.52
N VAL A 167 10.94 -4.25 0.65
CA VAL A 167 9.72 -4.81 0.07
C VAL A 167 9.63 -6.30 0.34
N TRP A 168 8.40 -6.82 0.42
CA TRP A 168 8.09 -8.19 0.86
C TRP A 168 7.21 -8.91 -0.16
N ARG A 169 7.51 -10.17 -0.40
CA ARG A 169 6.61 -11.08 -1.12
C ARG A 169 6.32 -12.29 -0.24
N PHE A 170 5.04 -12.64 -0.12
CA PHE A 170 4.56 -13.74 0.71
C PHE A 170 3.94 -14.82 -0.16
N ASN A 171 4.50 -16.03 -0.13
CA ASN A 171 3.94 -17.20 -0.84
C ASN A 171 3.68 -17.02 -2.36
N ASN A 172 4.45 -16.14 -3.02
CA ASN A 172 4.46 -15.86 -4.46
C ASN A 172 3.21 -15.22 -5.09
N ASP A 173 2.07 -15.13 -4.40
CA ASP A 173 0.86 -14.50 -4.93
C ASP A 173 0.47 -13.26 -4.09
N LEU A 174 0.23 -12.13 -4.76
CA LEU A 174 -0.18 -10.87 -4.14
C LEU A 174 -1.70 -10.66 -4.29
N ASP A 175 -2.38 -10.45 -3.17
CA ASP A 175 -3.81 -10.11 -3.11
C ASP A 175 -3.96 -8.58 -3.00
N ARG A 176 -4.10 -7.91 -4.15
CA ARG A 176 -4.14 -6.44 -4.24
C ARG A 176 -5.32 -5.84 -3.46
N GLU A 177 -6.49 -6.48 -3.51
CA GLU A 177 -7.68 -6.03 -2.78
C GLU A 177 -7.44 -6.02 -1.26
N VAL A 178 -6.76 -7.05 -0.75
CA VAL A 178 -6.37 -7.08 0.67
C VAL A 178 -5.29 -6.04 0.97
N ALA A 179 -4.30 -5.87 0.09
CA ALA A 179 -3.22 -4.88 0.25
C ALA A 179 -3.78 -3.45 0.36
N ASP A 180 -4.65 -3.06 -0.57
CA ASP A 180 -5.33 -1.76 -0.58
C ASP A 180 -6.16 -1.58 0.70
N LYS A 181 -6.94 -2.60 1.07
CA LYS A 181 -7.77 -2.58 2.28
C LYS A 181 -6.97 -2.33 3.55
N VAL A 182 -5.78 -2.92 3.67
CA VAL A 182 -4.94 -2.76 4.87
C VAL A 182 -3.99 -1.55 4.78
N GLY A 183 -4.05 -0.79 3.69
CA GLY A 183 -3.24 0.39 3.44
C GLY A 183 -1.76 0.04 3.28
N LEU A 184 -1.46 -1.01 2.50
CA LEU A 184 -0.13 -1.37 2.02
C LEU A 184 0.04 -0.92 0.58
N GLY A 185 1.26 -0.56 0.21
CA GLY A 185 1.62 -0.34 -1.18
C GLY A 185 2.07 -1.65 -1.82
N TYR A 186 2.04 -1.68 -3.15
CA TYR A 186 2.68 -2.75 -3.92
C TYR A 186 3.33 -2.19 -5.17
N LEU A 187 4.37 -2.89 -5.62
CA LEU A 187 5.12 -2.56 -6.81
C LEU A 187 5.34 -3.82 -7.65
N GLU A 188 5.59 -3.62 -8.94
CA GLU A 188 5.99 -4.66 -9.88
C GLU A 188 7.41 -4.40 -10.37
N MET A 189 8.23 -5.44 -10.38
CA MET A 189 9.60 -5.38 -10.91
C MET A 189 9.58 -5.49 -12.44
N ASN A 190 10.19 -4.53 -13.14
CA ASN A 190 10.13 -4.47 -14.61
C ASN A 190 10.79 -5.68 -15.31
N GLU A 191 11.90 -6.17 -14.77
CA GLU A 191 12.64 -7.28 -15.39
C GLU A 191 11.99 -8.65 -15.18
N SER A 192 11.40 -8.89 -14.00
CA SER A 192 10.87 -10.21 -13.63
C SER A 192 9.35 -10.29 -13.66
N GLY A 193 8.64 -9.16 -13.62
CA GLY A 193 7.20 -9.10 -13.40
C GLY A 193 6.78 -9.52 -11.98
N ASP A 194 7.74 -9.67 -11.05
CA ASP A 194 7.44 -10.06 -9.69
C ASP A 194 6.81 -8.89 -8.92
N GLU A 195 5.72 -9.18 -8.20
CA GLU A 195 5.06 -8.20 -7.35
C GLU A 195 5.52 -8.29 -5.89
N TYR A 196 5.75 -7.13 -5.28
CA TYR A 196 6.15 -7.01 -3.89
C TYR A 196 5.26 -6.00 -3.16
N LEU A 197 4.95 -6.28 -1.90
CA LEU A 197 4.28 -5.39 -0.96
C LEU A 197 5.28 -4.49 -0.25
N PHE A 198 4.83 -3.31 0.16
CA PHE A 198 5.59 -2.44 1.04
C PHE A 198 4.69 -1.67 2.01
N LEU A 199 5.31 -1.16 3.07
CA LEU A 199 4.65 -0.32 4.06
C LEU A 199 4.66 1.12 3.56
N LEU A 200 3.47 1.73 3.45
CA LEU A 200 3.30 3.14 3.11
C LEU A 200 3.47 4.01 4.37
N GLY A 201 4.43 4.94 4.32
CA GLY A 201 4.63 6.00 5.31
C GLY A 201 5.85 5.84 6.22
N CYS A 202 6.12 6.88 7.01
CA CYS A 202 7.33 7.02 7.81
C CYS A 202 7.08 7.00 9.34
N GLY A 203 8.14 6.81 10.13
CA GLY A 203 8.15 7.16 11.57
C GLY A 203 7.62 6.14 12.59
N MET A 204 6.85 5.10 12.21
CA MET A 204 6.36 4.09 13.17
C MET A 204 6.39 2.64 12.64
N ASP A 205 6.35 1.64 13.54
CA ASP A 205 6.35 0.21 13.18
C ASP A 205 5.02 -0.21 12.55
N LEU A 206 4.91 -0.13 11.22
CA LEU A 206 3.71 -0.49 10.50
C LEU A 206 3.55 -2.00 10.25
N THR A 207 4.40 -2.84 10.83
CA THR A 207 4.30 -4.32 10.74
C THR A 207 2.89 -4.88 11.04
N PRO A 208 2.06 -4.32 11.95
CA PRO A 208 0.66 -4.76 12.09
C PRO A 208 -0.13 -4.82 10.78
N LYS A 209 0.14 -3.95 9.79
CA LYS A 209 -0.50 -4.02 8.47
C LYS A 209 -0.11 -5.28 7.69
N ILE A 210 1.16 -5.70 7.76
CA ILE A 210 1.63 -6.98 7.20
C ILE A 210 0.94 -8.17 7.88
N VAL A 211 0.77 -8.11 9.21
CA VAL A 211 0.06 -9.14 9.97
C VAL A 211 -1.40 -9.23 9.54
N ALA A 212 -2.05 -8.08 9.30
CA ALA A 212 -3.42 -8.03 8.79
C ALA A 212 -3.51 -8.64 7.39
N TYR A 213 -2.58 -8.29 6.49
CA TYR A 213 -2.50 -8.87 5.16
C TYR A 213 -2.40 -10.41 5.20
N GLN A 214 -1.44 -10.95 5.95
CA GLN A 214 -1.29 -12.42 6.07
C GLN A 214 -2.57 -13.08 6.59
N ALA A 215 -3.17 -12.50 7.63
CA ALA A 215 -4.41 -13.02 8.21
C ALA A 215 -5.56 -13.03 7.20
N LEU A 216 -5.76 -11.94 6.46
CA LEU A 216 -6.89 -11.79 5.55
C LEU A 216 -6.71 -12.56 4.24
N ALA A 217 -5.54 -12.46 3.61
CA ALA A 217 -5.22 -13.12 2.35
C ALA A 217 -5.05 -14.64 2.53
N HIS A 218 -4.38 -15.09 3.59
CA HIS A 218 -4.01 -16.50 3.75
C HIS A 218 -4.73 -17.25 4.87
N GLY A 219 -5.42 -16.54 5.78
CA GLY A 219 -6.14 -17.15 6.91
C GLY A 219 -5.23 -17.62 8.05
N TYR A 220 -3.97 -17.19 8.06
CA TYR A 220 -2.98 -17.49 9.09
C TYR A 220 -1.99 -16.33 9.21
N ILE A 221 -1.16 -16.32 10.25
CA ILE A 221 -0.02 -15.40 10.37
C ILE A 221 1.27 -16.17 10.64
N ASP A 222 2.40 -15.53 10.39
CA ASP A 222 3.70 -16.06 10.84
C ASP A 222 3.76 -16.13 12.38
N GLU A 223 4.36 -17.20 12.91
CA GLU A 223 4.46 -17.43 14.35
C GLU A 223 5.18 -16.29 15.09
N SER A 224 6.15 -15.63 14.44
CA SER A 224 6.87 -14.49 15.02
C SER A 224 5.97 -13.30 15.36
N TYR A 225 4.79 -13.21 14.72
CA TYR A 225 3.82 -12.13 14.90
C TYR A 225 2.79 -12.37 16.00
N LEU A 226 2.82 -13.52 16.69
CA LEU A 226 1.90 -13.82 17.79
C LEU A 226 1.91 -12.77 18.92
N HIS A 227 3.04 -12.08 19.11
CA HIS A 227 3.19 -11.06 20.13
C HIS A 227 2.25 -9.85 19.94
N TYR A 228 1.82 -9.55 18.71
CA TYR A 228 0.86 -8.48 18.40
C TYR A 228 -0.53 -8.73 19.02
N PHE A 229 -0.91 -10.00 19.19
CA PHE A 229 -2.20 -10.38 19.80
C PHE A 229 -2.12 -10.63 21.31
N LYS A 230 -0.91 -10.62 21.89
CA LYS A 230 -0.68 -10.92 23.31
C LYS A 230 -0.36 -9.69 24.14
N SER A 231 0.65 -8.91 23.72
CA SER A 231 1.19 -7.81 24.51
C SER A 231 1.07 -6.44 23.83
N LYS A 232 0.77 -6.40 22.52
CA LYS A 232 0.61 -5.16 21.75
C LYS A 232 -0.80 -4.98 21.17
N THR A 233 -1.83 -5.54 21.81
CA THR A 233 -3.19 -5.57 21.22
C THR A 233 -3.74 -4.18 20.91
N SER A 234 -3.64 -3.21 21.84
CA SER A 234 -4.13 -1.83 21.60
C SER A 234 -3.42 -1.20 20.40
N TYR A 235 -2.07 -1.21 20.44
CA TYR A 235 -1.24 -0.73 19.33
C TYR A 235 -1.61 -1.37 17.99
N THR A 236 -1.78 -2.69 17.98
CA THR A 236 -2.12 -3.44 16.76
C THR A 236 -3.48 -3.02 16.21
N LYS A 237 -4.48 -2.85 17.09
CA LYS A 237 -5.82 -2.38 16.72
C LYS A 237 -5.80 -0.94 16.21
N ASP A 238 -4.99 -0.09 16.81
CA ASP A 238 -4.86 1.32 16.43
C ASP A 238 -4.19 1.44 15.04
N VAL A 239 -3.10 0.71 14.80
CA VAL A 239 -2.38 0.72 13.51
C VAL A 239 -3.18 0.12 12.37
N MET A 240 -3.89 -0.99 12.60
CA MET A 240 -4.73 -1.62 11.57
C MET A 240 -6.02 -0.82 11.29
N GLY A 241 -6.48 -0.05 12.28
CA GLY A 241 -7.82 0.51 12.28
C GLY A 241 -8.87 -0.51 12.73
N LYS A 242 -9.95 0.00 13.34
CA LYS A 242 -10.98 -0.81 14.00
C LYS A 242 -11.68 -1.82 13.06
N ASN A 243 -11.92 -1.43 11.81
CA ASN A 243 -12.62 -2.27 10.83
C ASN A 243 -11.76 -3.47 10.43
N VAL A 244 -10.53 -3.24 9.99
CA VAL A 244 -9.57 -4.28 9.62
C VAL A 244 -9.29 -5.20 10.82
N TRP A 245 -9.10 -4.65 12.02
CA TRP A 245 -8.91 -5.45 13.23
C TRP A 245 -10.05 -6.45 13.45
N ASN A 246 -11.30 -5.99 13.30
CA ASN A 246 -12.48 -6.85 13.48
C ASN A 246 -12.52 -7.99 12.45
N GLU A 247 -12.20 -7.69 11.18
CA GLU A 247 -12.09 -8.71 10.13
C GLU A 247 -10.96 -9.71 10.43
N VAL A 248 -9.80 -9.23 10.88
CA VAL A 248 -8.65 -10.08 11.23
C VAL A 248 -9.01 -11.04 12.38
N VAL A 249 -9.57 -10.55 13.49
CA VAL A 249 -9.92 -11.42 14.62
C VAL A 249 -11.05 -12.40 14.29
N GLU A 250 -11.92 -12.04 13.33
CA GLU A 250 -12.97 -12.91 12.81
C GLU A 250 -12.38 -14.01 11.91
N LYS A 251 -11.55 -13.63 10.95
CA LYS A 251 -10.85 -14.51 10.02
C LYS A 251 -9.96 -15.52 10.75
N LEU A 252 -9.28 -15.10 11.82
CA LEU A 252 -8.45 -15.97 12.66
C LEU A 252 -9.27 -16.77 13.71
N GLY A 253 -10.58 -16.55 13.82
CA GLY A 253 -11.44 -17.28 14.76
C GLY A 253 -11.20 -16.95 16.25
N ILE A 254 -10.68 -15.76 16.54
CA ILE A 254 -10.28 -15.32 17.89
C ILE A 254 -11.13 -14.19 18.46
N LYS A 255 -12.16 -13.74 17.74
CA LYS A 255 -13.09 -12.67 18.16
C LYS A 255 -13.62 -12.82 19.60
N ARG A 256 -13.83 -14.05 20.08
CA ARG A 256 -14.30 -14.34 21.45
C ARG A 256 -13.36 -13.85 22.56
N PHE A 257 -12.07 -13.66 22.26
CA PHE A 257 -11.06 -13.21 23.23
C PHE A 257 -10.98 -11.69 23.37
N PHE A 258 -11.59 -10.94 22.45
CA PHE A 258 -11.48 -9.49 22.35
C PHE A 258 -12.84 -8.80 22.38
N ARG A 259 -13.88 -9.47 22.90
CA ARG A 259 -15.20 -8.84 23.10
C ARG A 259 -15.06 -7.69 24.10
N GLU A 260 -15.42 -6.48 23.66
CA GLU A 260 -15.73 -5.33 24.51
C GLU A 260 -17.06 -5.56 25.24
#